data_AF-A0A819J1G6-F1
#
_entry.id   AF-A0A819J1G6-F1
#
_cell.length_a   1.000
_cell.length_b   1.000
_cell.length_c   1.000
_cell.angle_alpha   90.00
_cell.angle_beta   90.00
_cell.angle_gamma   90.00
#
_symmetry.space_group_name_H-M   'P 1'
#
loop_
_entity.id
_entity.type
_entity.pdbx_description
1 polymer ?
#
loop_
_entity_poly.entity_id
_entity_poly.type
_entity_poly.pdbx_seq_one_letter_code
_entity_poly.pdbx_strand_id
1 'polypeptide(L)'
;MKFDDFLHTINDFGQYQKLRYFCICLTYMLPPVMVYTWSFAAATPSFRCKLYENDSVYDNHIPVFYNQSQPDETYCKANMKISIRECQRCYMKTMSTNGEVRIQPCEDYVFDRKYHQYTLVEEVCISVIIITT
;
A
#
# COMPACT_ATOMS: atom_id res chain seq x y z
N MET A 1 -5.36 -45.47 -10.40
CA MET A 1 -6.24 -45.76 -9.25
C MET A 1 -6.90 -44.47 -8.83
N LYS A 2 -8.24 -44.44 -8.75
CA LYS A 2 -8.95 -43.25 -8.26
C LYS A 2 -8.69 -43.14 -6.75
N PHE A 3 -8.54 -41.92 -6.27
CA PHE A 3 -8.22 -41.63 -4.86
C PHE A 3 -9.22 -42.28 -3.90
N ASP A 4 -10.49 -42.34 -4.31
CA ASP A 4 -11.59 -42.98 -3.56
C ASP A 4 -11.41 -44.50 -3.36
N ASP A 5 -10.84 -45.21 -4.35
CA ASP A 5 -10.59 -46.66 -4.23
C ASP A 5 -9.45 -46.97 -3.23
N PHE A 6 -8.48 -46.06 -3.10
CA PHE A 6 -7.40 -46.15 -2.12
C PHE A 6 -7.90 -45.83 -0.70
N LEU A 7 -8.83 -44.88 -0.57
CA LEU A 7 -9.49 -44.57 0.70
C LEU A 7 -10.35 -45.73 1.21
N HIS A 8 -10.99 -46.50 0.33
CA HIS A 8 -11.81 -47.64 0.73
C HIS A 8 -10.99 -48.88 1.16
N THR A 9 -9.75 -49.02 0.65
CA THR A 9 -8.85 -50.13 1.01
C THR A 9 -8.14 -49.92 2.35
N ILE A 10 -7.95 -48.66 2.75
CA ILE A 10 -7.44 -48.29 4.07
C ILE A 10 -8.64 -48.15 5.00
N ASN A 11 -9.09 -49.29 5.53
CA ASN A 11 -10.13 -49.45 6.56
C ASN A 11 -10.36 -48.18 7.41
N ASP A 12 -11.60 -47.68 7.42
CA ASP A 12 -12.16 -46.55 8.18
C ASP A 12 -11.15 -45.68 8.94
N PHE A 13 -10.87 -44.47 8.44
CA PHE A 13 -9.92 -43.52 9.03
C PHE A 13 -10.10 -43.38 10.55
N GLY A 14 -9.20 -43.98 11.33
CA GLY A 14 -9.19 -43.83 12.78
C GLY A 14 -9.03 -42.37 13.21
N GLN A 15 -9.46 -42.00 14.42
CA GLN A 15 -9.42 -40.62 14.93
C GLN A 15 -8.04 -39.96 14.75
N TYR A 16 -6.95 -40.71 14.98
CA TYR A 16 -5.57 -40.23 14.82
C TYR A 16 -5.15 -40.06 13.35
N GLN A 17 -5.73 -40.83 12.44
CA GLN A 17 -5.44 -40.77 11.01
C GLN A 17 -6.08 -39.53 10.37
N LYS A 18 -7.28 -39.16 10.84
CA LYS A 18 -7.95 -37.88 10.50
C LYS A 18 -7.13 -36.67 10.95
N LEU A 19 -6.58 -36.69 12.17
CA LEU A 19 -5.74 -35.61 12.68
C LEU A 19 -4.45 -35.44 11.86
N ARG A 20 -3.78 -36.55 11.50
CA ARG A 20 -2.57 -36.51 10.65
C ARG A 20 -2.87 -35.94 9.27
N TYR A 21 -3.97 -36.37 8.63
CA TYR A 21 -4.39 -35.82 7.35
C TYR A 21 -4.71 -34.33 7.44
N PHE A 22 -5.41 -33.90 8.50
CA PHE A 22 -5.68 -32.49 8.75
C PHE A 22 -4.40 -31.67 8.90
N CYS A 23 -3.41 -32.14 9.67
CA CYS A 23 -2.13 -31.46 9.82
C CYS A 23 -1.36 -31.35 8.49
N ILE A 24 -1.38 -32.39 7.66
CA ILE A 24 -0.74 -32.39 6.33
C ILE A 24 -1.43 -31.37 5.41
N CYS A 25 -2.77 -31.37 5.37
CA CYS A 25 -3.54 -30.40 4.59
C CYS A 25 -3.32 -28.97 5.07
N LEU A 26 -3.28 -28.72 6.39
CA LEU A 26 -2.99 -27.41 6.96
C LEU A 26 -1.60 -26.92 6.56
N THR A 27 -0.60 -27.81 6.61
CA THR A 27 0.78 -27.50 6.20
C THR A 27 0.87 -27.15 4.72
N TYR A 28 0.09 -27.82 3.88
CA TYR A 28 0.02 -27.54 2.45
C TYR A 28 -0.68 -26.20 2.13
N MET A 29 -1.63 -25.77 2.98
CA MET A 29 -2.36 -24.51 2.81
C MET A 29 -1.59 -23.28 3.30
N LEU A 30 -0.59 -23.44 4.17
CA LEU A 30 0.21 -22.33 4.70
C LEU A 30 0.94 -21.52 3.59
N PRO A 31 1.69 -22.13 2.65
CA PRO A 31 2.38 -21.41 1.58
C PRO A 31 1.47 -20.52 0.71
N PRO A 32 0.35 -21.00 0.15
CA PRO A 32 -0.50 -20.15 -0.67
C PRO A 32 -1.12 -19.01 0.14
N VAL A 33 -1.55 -19.26 1.39
CA VAL A 33 -2.07 -18.19 2.26
C VAL A 33 -1.04 -17.09 2.47
N MET A 34 0.23 -17.46 2.73
CA MET A 34 1.30 -16.47 2.88
C MET A 34 1.54 -15.68 1.59
N VAL A 35 1.58 -16.34 0.43
CA VAL A 35 1.76 -15.68 -0.87
C VAL A 35 0.62 -14.70 -1.17
N TYR A 36 -0.63 -15.12 -0.97
CA TYR A 36 -1.78 -14.23 -1.16
C TYR A 36 -1.75 -13.05 -0.19
N THR A 37 -1.43 -13.31 1.08
CA THR A 37 -1.33 -12.25 2.10
C THR A 37 -0.31 -11.20 1.69
N TRP A 38 0.88 -11.61 1.22
CA TRP A 38 1.90 -10.67 0.71
C TRP A 38 1.43 -9.90 -0.52
N SER A 39 0.75 -10.55 -1.46
CA SER A 39 0.28 -9.88 -2.68
C SER A 39 -0.73 -8.76 -2.40
N PHE A 40 -1.58 -8.91 -1.38
CA PHE A 40 -2.54 -7.88 -0.99
C PHE A 40 -1.95 -6.88 -0.01
N ALA A 41 -1.08 -7.32 0.90
CA ALA A 41 -0.51 -6.45 1.93
C ALA A 41 0.62 -5.55 1.41
N ALA A 42 1.42 -6.02 0.45
CA ALA A 42 2.52 -5.26 -0.16
C ALA A 42 2.09 -4.44 -1.39
N ALA A 43 0.83 -4.53 -1.81
CA ALA A 43 0.31 -3.66 -2.86
C ALA A 43 0.35 -2.20 -2.37
N THR A 44 0.93 -1.31 -3.17
CA THR A 44 0.97 0.12 -2.88
C THR A 44 -0.15 0.80 -3.66
N PRO A 45 -1.28 1.18 -3.03
CA PRO A 45 -2.31 1.93 -3.72
C PRO A 45 -1.74 3.28 -4.17
N SER A 46 -2.25 3.82 -5.27
CA SER A 46 -1.88 5.17 -5.67
C SER A 46 -2.32 6.14 -4.57
N PHE A 47 -1.39 6.96 -4.11
CA PHE A 47 -1.60 7.91 -3.04
C PHE A 47 -1.21 9.31 -3.49
N ARG A 48 -1.81 10.30 -2.83
CA ARG A 48 -1.48 11.71 -2.99
C ARG A 48 -1.52 12.41 -1.65
N CYS A 49 -0.90 13.58 -1.55
CA CYS A 49 -1.02 14.42 -0.37
C CYS A 49 -2.43 15.02 -0.27
N LYS A 50 -2.91 15.21 0.96
CA LYS A 50 -4.20 15.84 1.26
C LYS A 50 -4.05 17.36 1.15
N LEU A 51 -4.85 18.02 0.31
CA LEU A 51 -4.75 19.48 0.12
C LEU A 51 -5.61 20.28 1.11
N TYR A 52 -6.76 19.74 1.50
CA TYR A 52 -7.73 20.40 2.38
C TYR A 52 -8.37 19.38 3.33
N GLU A 53 -8.92 19.84 4.45
CA GLU A 53 -9.47 18.97 5.50
C GLU A 53 -10.56 18.02 4.99
N ASN A 54 -11.37 18.46 4.02
CA ASN A 54 -12.43 17.70 3.36
C ASN A 54 -12.03 17.06 2.01
N ASP A 55 -10.74 17.02 1.67
CA ASP A 55 -10.26 16.34 0.46
C ASP A 55 -10.61 14.85 0.54
N SER A 56 -11.41 14.40 -0.42
CA SER A 56 -11.82 13.00 -0.56
C SER A 56 -11.52 12.49 -1.96
N VAL A 57 -11.32 11.18 -2.09
CA VAL A 57 -10.98 10.53 -3.37
C VAL A 57 -12.03 10.80 -4.46
N TYR A 58 -13.29 11.00 -4.07
CA TYR A 58 -14.44 11.15 -4.98
C TYR A 58 -14.75 12.59 -5.37
N ASP A 59 -14.04 13.56 -4.83
CA ASP A 59 -14.29 14.95 -5.16
C ASP A 59 -13.64 15.30 -6.52
N ASN A 60 -14.50 15.56 -7.50
CA ASN A 60 -14.13 15.70 -8.90
C ASN A 60 -13.40 17.02 -9.20
N HIS A 61 -13.29 17.93 -8.22
CA HIS A 61 -12.57 19.20 -8.38
C HIS A 61 -11.04 19.06 -8.26
N ILE A 62 -10.55 17.88 -7.87
CA ILE A 62 -9.18 17.74 -7.37
C ILE A 62 -8.06 17.61 -8.42
N PRO A 63 -8.23 17.10 -9.67
CA PRO A 63 -7.06 16.87 -10.53
C PRO A 63 -6.34 18.16 -10.94
N VAL A 64 -7.08 19.28 -11.06
CA VAL A 64 -6.50 20.58 -11.43
C VAL A 64 -5.67 21.16 -10.29
N PHE A 65 -6.23 21.21 -9.07
CA PHE A 65 -5.52 21.70 -7.89
C PHE A 65 -4.36 20.79 -7.50
N TYR A 66 -4.52 19.48 -7.68
CA TYR A 66 -3.45 18.51 -7.45
C TYR A 66 -2.24 18.77 -8.35
N ASN A 67 -2.45 18.89 -9.67
CA ASN A 67 -1.36 19.16 -10.61
C ASN A 67 -0.65 20.49 -10.32
N GLN A 68 -1.39 21.49 -9.82
CA GLN A 68 -0.80 22.79 -9.41
C GLN A 68 -0.02 22.72 -8.09
N SER A 69 -0.43 21.82 -7.19
CA SER A 69 0.20 21.59 -5.90
C SER A 69 1.42 20.66 -5.98
N GLN A 70 1.61 19.94 -7.09
CA GLN A 70 2.79 19.10 -7.26
C GLN A 70 4.05 19.96 -7.49
N PRO A 71 5.18 19.61 -6.85
CA PRO A 71 6.43 20.30 -7.11
C PRO A 71 6.99 19.95 -8.50
N ASP A 72 7.45 20.97 -9.22
CA ASP A 72 8.14 20.81 -10.50
C ASP A 72 9.57 20.27 -10.32
N GLU A 73 10.08 19.60 -11.35
CA GLU A 73 11.41 18.97 -11.36
C GLU A 73 12.54 19.95 -10.99
N THR A 74 12.43 21.19 -11.43
CA THR A 74 13.41 22.26 -11.17
C THR A 74 13.52 22.58 -9.69
N TYR A 75 12.38 22.66 -8.99
CA TYR A 75 12.33 22.95 -7.55
C TYR A 75 12.84 21.76 -6.71
N CYS A 76 12.50 20.53 -7.10
CA CYS A 76 12.98 19.32 -6.44
C CYS A 76 14.51 19.18 -6.53
N LYS A 77 15.09 19.44 -7.71
CA LYS A 77 16.54 19.38 -7.91
C LYS A 77 17.28 20.54 -7.24
N ALA A 78 16.71 21.75 -7.26
CA ALA A 78 17.35 22.93 -6.70
C ALA A 78 17.43 22.90 -5.17
N ASN A 79 16.38 22.43 -4.49
CA ASN A 79 16.29 22.52 -3.04
C ASN A 79 16.68 21.24 -2.30
N MET A 80 16.42 20.05 -2.87
CA MET A 80 16.54 18.78 -2.14
C MET A 80 17.52 17.77 -2.75
N LYS A 81 17.90 17.91 -4.03
CA LYS A 81 18.71 16.91 -4.78
C LYS A 81 18.09 15.49 -4.76
N ILE A 82 16.78 15.40 -4.60
CA ILE A 82 16.01 14.14 -4.54
C ILE A 82 15.43 13.83 -5.93
N SER A 83 15.13 12.55 -6.20
CA SER A 83 14.45 12.14 -7.43
C SER A 83 13.05 12.78 -7.53
N ILE A 84 12.60 13.08 -8.76
CA ILE A 84 11.29 13.74 -8.95
C ILE A 84 10.14 12.92 -8.36
N ARG A 85 10.23 11.58 -8.41
CA ARG A 85 9.21 10.66 -7.89
C ARG A 85 9.10 10.72 -6.37
N GLU A 86 10.21 10.80 -5.66
CA GLU A 86 10.20 10.92 -4.19
C GLU A 86 9.77 12.31 -3.75
N CYS A 87 10.18 13.34 -4.50
CA CYS A 87 9.77 14.71 -4.25
C CYS A 87 8.24 14.89 -4.40
N GLN A 88 7.66 14.40 -5.50
CA GLN A 88 6.21 14.45 -5.73
C GLN A 88 5.41 13.54 -4.81
N ARG A 89 6.06 12.57 -4.14
CA ARG A 89 5.41 11.67 -3.18
C ARG A 89 5.27 12.29 -1.80
N CYS A 90 6.30 12.95 -1.30
CA CYS A 90 6.37 13.37 0.11
C CYS A 90 6.15 14.88 0.31
N TYR A 91 6.14 15.66 -0.77
CA TYR A 91 6.12 17.11 -0.69
C TYR A 91 5.06 17.73 -1.60
N MET A 92 4.52 18.85 -1.13
CA MET A 92 3.60 19.68 -1.89
C MET A 92 4.08 21.13 -1.96
N LYS A 93 3.68 21.79 -3.04
CA LYS A 93 3.88 23.20 -3.30
C LYS A 93 2.79 24.00 -2.58
N THR A 94 3.18 24.85 -1.64
CA THR A 94 2.29 25.80 -0.99
C THR A 94 2.68 27.22 -1.38
N MET A 95 1.68 28.07 -1.57
CA MET A 95 1.91 29.48 -1.85
C MET A 95 1.95 30.23 -0.52
N SER A 96 3.08 30.86 -0.22
CA SER A 96 3.20 31.76 0.93
C SER A 96 2.38 33.03 0.68
N THR A 97 1.96 33.71 1.75
CA THR A 97 1.23 34.99 1.69
C THR A 97 1.95 36.08 0.91
N ASN A 98 3.28 35.94 0.74
CA ASN A 98 4.14 36.89 0.03
C ASN A 98 4.29 36.54 -1.47
N GLY A 99 3.55 35.56 -1.98
CA GLY A 99 3.67 35.07 -3.36
C GLY A 99 4.85 34.15 -3.62
N GLU A 100 5.71 33.92 -2.61
CA GLU A 100 6.80 32.95 -2.69
C GLU A 100 6.27 31.52 -2.64
N VAL A 101 6.81 30.69 -3.52
CA VAL A 101 6.54 29.26 -3.55
C VAL A 101 7.38 28.56 -2.49
N ARG A 102 6.74 27.83 -1.58
CA ARG A 102 7.42 26.99 -0.58
C ARG A 102 7.07 25.52 -0.79
N ILE A 103 7.98 24.67 -0.37
CA ILE A 103 7.79 23.22 -0.37
C ILE A 103 7.53 22.82 1.07
N GLN A 104 6.39 22.20 1.34
CA GLN A 104 6.02 21.69 2.66
C GLN A 104 5.93 20.16 2.59
N PRO A 105 6.40 19.44 3.63
CA PRO A 105 6.14 18.00 3.74
C PRO A 105 4.64 17.75 3.88
N CYS A 106 4.17 16.65 3.32
CA CYS A 106 2.77 16.28 3.42
C CYS A 106 2.45 15.73 4.81
N GLU A 107 1.50 16.37 5.48
CA GLU A 107 1.03 15.96 6.82
C GLU A 107 0.10 14.76 6.73
N ASP A 108 -0.81 14.78 5.75
CA ASP A 108 -1.82 13.75 5.52
C ASP A 108 -1.81 13.25 4.08
N TYR A 109 -2.23 11.99 3.90
CA TYR A 109 -2.32 11.32 2.59
C TYR A 109 -3.74 10.86 2.29
N VAL A 110 -4.11 10.95 1.02
CA VAL A 110 -5.35 10.42 0.45
C VAL A 110 -5.00 9.25 -0.47
N PHE A 111 -5.50 8.06 -0.13
CA PHE A 111 -5.24 6.81 -0.86
C PHE A 111 -6.42 6.47 -1.77
N ASP A 112 -6.16 6.08 -3.02
CA ASP A 112 -7.19 5.53 -3.90
C ASP A 112 -7.52 4.10 -3.47
N ARG A 113 -8.73 3.93 -2.92
CA ARG A 113 -9.23 2.66 -2.38
C ARG A 113 -10.06 1.85 -3.39
N LYS A 114 -9.95 2.12 -4.69
CA LYS A 114 -10.73 1.42 -5.73
C LYS A 114 -10.55 -0.11 -5.72
N TYR A 115 -9.34 -0.58 -5.41
CA TYR A 115 -9.00 -2.01 -5.44
C TYR A 115 -8.65 -2.60 -4.07
N HIS A 116 -8.21 -1.76 -3.13
CA HIS A 116 -7.76 -2.18 -1.80
C HIS A 116 -8.38 -1.26 -0.74
N GLN A 117 -9.01 -1.84 0.29
CA GLN A 117 -9.54 -1.04 1.41
C GLN A 117 -8.43 -0.58 2.37
N TYR A 118 -7.45 -1.45 2.63
CA TYR A 118 -6.32 -1.20 3.52
C TYR A 118 -5.08 -1.94 2.99
N THR A 119 -3.91 -1.30 3.09
CA THR A 119 -2.61 -1.92 2.77
C THR A 119 -1.57 -1.59 3.83
N LEU A 120 -0.59 -2.47 4.07
CA LEU A 120 0.49 -2.21 5.04
C LEU A 120 1.41 -1.06 4.62
N VAL A 121 1.36 -0.69 3.34
CA VAL A 121 2.28 0.30 2.74
C VAL A 121 1.82 1.75 2.97
N GLU A 122 0.67 1.95 3.61
CA GLU A 122 0.16 3.27 3.98
C GLU A 122 1.11 4.05 4.93
N GLU A 123 2.05 3.38 5.60
CA GLU A 123 2.98 3.99 6.57
C GLU A 123 4.33 4.45 6.00
N VAL A 124 4.66 4.15 4.73
CA VAL A 124 6.05 4.23 4.23
C VAL A 124 6.57 5.67 4.05
N CYS A 125 5.71 6.66 3.81
CA CYS A 125 6.16 8.06 3.76
C CYS A 125 6.54 8.61 5.15
N ILE A 126 5.92 8.09 6.22
CA ILE A 126 6.26 8.44 7.61
C ILE A 126 7.62 7.84 7.99
N SER A 127 7.89 6.60 7.54
CA SER A 127 9.14 5.90 7.88
C SER A 127 10.41 6.55 7.31
N VAL A 128 10.33 7.18 6.13
CA VAL A 128 11.49 7.88 5.54
C VAL A 128 11.88 9.11 6.37
N ILE A 129 10.91 9.81 6.96
CA ILE A 129 11.15 10.97 7.83
C ILE A 129 11.89 10.52 9.11
N ILE A 130 11.51 9.37 9.69
CA ILE A 130 12.08 8.85 10.94
C ILE A 130 13.53 8.36 10.77
N ILE A 131 13.92 7.90 9.58
CA ILE A 131 15.29 7.41 9.34
C ILE A 131 16.27 8.59 9.08
N THR A 132 15.77 9.79 8.80
CA THR A 132 16.60 10.97 8.48
C THR A 132 16.74 12.01 9.60
N THR A 133 16.22 11.75 10.80
CA THR A 133 16.38 12.62 11.99
C THR A 133 17.45 12.12 12.94
#